data_AF-A0A8H3QLJ3-F1
#
_entry.id   AF-A0A8H3QLJ3-F1
#
_cell.length_a   1.000
_cell.length_b   1.000
_cell.length_c   1.000
_cell.angle_alpha   90.00
_cell.angle_beta   90.00
_cell.angle_gamma   90.00
#
_symmetry.space_group_name_H-M   'P 1'
#
loop_
_entity.id
_entity.type
_entity.pdbx_description
1 polymer ?
#
loop_
_entity_poly.entity_id
_entity_poly.type
_entity_poly.pdbx_seq_one_letter_code
_entity_poly.pdbx_strand_id
1 'polypeptide(L)'
;MSEDFLSNDLKLVNISQPTSIIDPKFTFLDKFLEKRLQRKIVKGLIDQRLIPPDAVKTNTFTLKFNELSNTQLDILSEAIHNELYKNDDNQKSLPPQSIQSIPTTSLIPTDFMGLLESEVFSLSSEANSMNSSSTREKLWEDFARWAYFFIGPNFRKQFRDHCRRLCKIFQRNPQDKLYIAEETTKRVVHGIDLKGYLHIFNPQCFKNAFGETLVDFFDLTNPVAVKEAQMVVNQYYDHTRTHPSHQSKNFAKDLSEHFCGFTDSNNEPYTTANTVSNHCREHLGCVQKLIKGLQPLSNAVNDYFNNTYPVLYAKMKRLDLGPNVPKSFGAFPTVAINFNAICQFHRDLKDHRNTLCVVCPLGIFEGGELTFPELRLVVHVKQGYGVAFRSNLLIHGNLPITVGIRHSVVFYIHNTVIKQKRLFKSLFADCEMNVNSDNNLDGSSPKYLPPTLGSGNSSVKPKNHRRTHIDIEAIKRGITCTV
;
A
#
# COMPACT_ATOMS: atom_id res chain seq x y z
N MET A 1 -25.74 7.46 14.53
CA MET A 1 -24.34 7.03 14.71
C MET A 1 -23.68 6.78 13.35
N SER A 2 -22.66 7.57 13.00
CA SER A 2 -21.70 7.22 11.94
C SER A 2 -20.71 6.23 12.54
N GLU A 3 -20.53 5.06 11.93
CA GLU A 3 -19.55 4.09 12.42
C GLU A 3 -18.19 4.43 11.81
N ASP A 4 -17.40 5.20 12.56
CA ASP A 4 -16.02 5.46 12.19
C ASP A 4 -15.22 4.14 12.27
N PHE A 5 -14.64 3.76 11.14
CA PHE A 5 -13.71 2.64 11.02
C PHE A 5 -12.34 3.09 11.55
N LEU A 6 -11.92 2.48 12.66
CA LEU A 6 -10.70 2.80 13.39
C LEU A 6 -9.62 1.79 13.06
N SER A 7 -8.35 2.18 13.19
CA SER A 7 -7.24 1.28 12.90
C SER A 7 -7.13 0.13 13.91
N ASN A 8 -7.61 0.34 15.14
CA ASN A 8 -7.83 -0.71 16.15
C ASN A 8 -8.83 -1.79 15.72
N ASP A 9 -9.74 -1.54 14.76
CA ASP A 9 -10.66 -2.57 14.26
C ASP A 9 -9.92 -3.67 13.48
N LEU A 10 -8.69 -3.39 13.01
CA LEU A 10 -7.81 -4.31 12.26
C LEU A 10 -7.00 -5.25 13.16
N LYS A 11 -7.38 -5.39 14.44
CA LYS A 11 -6.77 -6.35 15.38
C LYS A 11 -7.49 -7.68 15.30
N LEU A 12 -6.76 -8.74 14.94
CA LEU A 12 -7.29 -10.10 14.86
C LEU A 12 -7.52 -10.69 16.26
N VAL A 13 -8.57 -11.51 16.40
CA VAL A 13 -8.95 -12.14 17.68
C VAL A 13 -8.65 -13.64 17.70
N ASN A 14 -8.93 -14.35 16.61
CA ASN A 14 -8.70 -15.80 16.49
C ASN A 14 -7.56 -16.08 15.50
N ILE A 15 -6.38 -16.43 16.01
CA ILE A 15 -5.15 -16.58 15.22
C ILE A 15 -4.80 -18.07 15.12
N SER A 16 -5.10 -18.69 13.98
CA SER A 16 -4.64 -20.05 13.64
C SER A 16 -3.28 -20.06 12.93
N GLN A 17 -2.93 -18.97 12.27
CA GLN A 17 -1.75 -18.85 11.39
C GLN A 17 -0.64 -17.99 12.03
N PRO A 18 0.64 -18.17 11.64
CA PRO A 18 1.75 -17.36 12.16
C PRO A 18 1.54 -15.85 12.01
N THR A 19 2.11 -15.08 12.93
CA THR A 19 2.10 -13.62 12.86
C THR A 19 3.50 -13.04 12.91
N SER A 20 3.83 -12.18 11.95
CA SER A 20 5.05 -11.38 11.94
C SER A 20 4.74 -9.91 12.19
N ILE A 21 5.61 -9.22 12.93
CA ILE A 21 5.57 -7.76 12.99
C ILE A 21 6.40 -7.25 11.81
N ILE A 22 5.74 -6.62 10.84
CA ILE A 22 6.40 -5.77 9.84
C ILE A 22 6.00 -4.34 10.16
N ASP A 23 6.90 -3.65 10.83
CA ASP A 23 6.75 -2.25 11.16
C ASP A 23 7.17 -1.37 9.98
N PRO A 24 6.41 -0.34 9.56
CA PRO A 24 6.97 0.75 8.74
C PRO A 24 8.15 1.47 9.42
N LYS A 25 8.37 1.27 10.73
CA LYS A 25 9.67 1.55 11.35
C LYS A 25 10.81 0.83 10.65
N PHE A 26 10.69 -0.40 10.13
CA PHE A 26 11.80 -1.06 9.40
C PHE A 26 12.34 -0.21 8.25
N THR A 27 11.49 0.46 7.47
CA THR A 27 11.97 1.40 6.44
C THR A 27 12.69 2.61 7.03
N PHE A 28 12.19 3.15 8.16
CA PHE A 28 12.89 4.19 8.91
C PHE A 28 14.23 3.68 9.46
N LEU A 29 14.26 2.49 10.06
CA LEU A 29 15.40 1.88 10.74
C LEU A 29 16.49 1.53 9.72
N ASP A 30 16.15 0.87 8.62
CA ASP A 30 17.04 0.62 7.48
C ASP A 30 17.64 1.92 6.95
N LYS A 31 16.82 2.96 6.71
CA LYS A 31 17.32 4.25 6.23
C LYS A 31 18.11 5.01 7.29
N PHE A 32 17.79 4.84 8.56
CA PHE A 32 18.54 5.43 9.67
C PHE A 32 19.90 4.75 9.84
N LEU A 33 19.95 3.41 9.71
CA LEU A 33 21.17 2.60 9.71
C LEU A 33 22.04 2.88 8.48
N GLU A 34 21.46 3.00 7.29
CA GLU A 34 22.14 3.44 6.07
C GLU A 34 22.76 4.84 6.25
N LYS A 35 21.99 5.80 6.78
CA LYS A 35 22.50 7.14 7.08
C LYS A 35 23.57 7.12 8.18
N ARG A 36 23.43 6.27 9.20
CA ARG A 36 24.45 6.07 10.24
C ARG A 36 25.75 5.53 9.65
N LEU A 37 25.68 4.54 8.74
CA LEU A 37 26.83 3.97 8.05
C LEU A 37 27.54 5.02 7.20
N GLN A 38 26.78 5.78 6.39
CA GLN A 38 27.31 6.91 5.61
C GLN A 38 28.01 7.94 6.52
N ARG A 39 27.43 8.31 7.66
CA ARG A 39 28.06 9.24 8.62
C ARG A 39 29.32 8.67 9.29
N LYS A 40 29.34 7.37 9.63
CA LYS A 40 30.54 6.68 10.15
C LYS A 40 31.69 6.79 9.15
N ILE A 41 31.43 6.47 7.89
CA ILE A 41 32.43 6.50 6.80
C ILE A 41 32.90 7.94 6.57
N VAL A 42 31.97 8.89 6.39
CA VAL A 42 32.28 10.30 6.17
C VAL A 42 33.08 10.90 7.33
N LYS A 43 32.77 10.56 8.58
CA LYS A 43 33.59 10.96 9.72
C LYS A 43 35.00 10.40 9.61
N GLY A 44 35.16 9.11 9.31
CA GLY A 44 36.47 8.48 9.13
C GLY A 44 37.30 9.15 8.03
N LEU A 45 36.69 9.49 6.89
CA LEU A 45 37.36 10.19 5.79
C LEU A 45 37.76 11.63 6.15
N ILE A 46 36.97 12.33 6.96
CA ILE A 46 37.33 13.65 7.51
C ILE A 46 38.47 13.53 8.54
N ASP A 47 38.39 12.56 9.45
CA ASP A 47 39.44 12.31 10.46
C ASP A 47 40.79 11.99 9.77
N GLN A 48 40.76 11.29 8.64
CA GLN A 48 41.92 10.96 7.78
C GLN A 48 42.33 12.09 6.83
N ARG A 49 41.61 13.22 6.82
CA ARG A 49 41.82 14.37 5.91
C ARG A 49 41.66 14.07 4.42
N LEU A 50 40.95 12.99 4.06
CA LEU A 50 40.65 12.61 2.68
C LEU A 50 39.47 13.41 2.09
N ILE A 51 38.56 13.88 2.95
CA ILE A 51 37.46 14.80 2.60
C ILE A 51 37.54 16.00 3.55
N PRO A 52 37.39 17.25 3.07
CA PRO A 52 37.55 18.43 3.92
C PRO A 52 36.32 18.64 4.84
N PRO A 53 36.47 19.25 6.03
CA PRO A 53 35.40 19.35 7.02
C PRO A 53 34.19 20.21 6.61
N ASP A 54 34.35 21.07 5.60
CA ASP A 54 33.32 21.96 5.05
C ASP A 54 32.42 21.29 4.00
N ALA A 55 32.87 20.17 3.40
CA ALA A 55 32.09 19.35 2.48
C ALA A 55 30.90 18.61 3.14
N VAL A 56 30.70 18.77 4.46
CA VAL A 56 29.49 18.36 5.17
C VAL A 56 28.65 19.56 5.61
N LYS A 57 27.32 19.39 5.62
CA LYS A 57 26.40 20.42 6.12
C LYS A 57 26.66 20.66 7.60
N THR A 58 26.85 21.93 7.98
CA THR A 58 27.18 22.40 9.33
C THR A 58 26.39 21.66 10.42
N ASN A 59 27.09 21.18 11.44
CA ASN A 59 26.54 20.37 12.55
C ASN A 59 25.89 19.04 12.12
N THR A 60 26.27 18.47 10.98
CA THR A 60 25.90 17.11 10.58
C THR A 60 27.04 16.46 9.80
N PHE A 61 27.11 15.13 9.76
CA PHE A 61 27.96 14.39 8.81
C PHE A 61 27.22 14.08 7.49
N THR A 62 26.38 15.02 7.04
CA THR A 62 25.63 14.90 5.77
C THR A 62 26.41 15.62 4.68
N LEU A 63 26.90 14.88 3.69
CA LEU A 63 27.67 15.44 2.59
C LEU A 63 26.88 16.47 1.77
N LYS A 64 27.62 17.42 1.23
CA LYS A 64 27.21 18.34 0.18
C LYS A 64 27.85 17.87 -1.12
N PHE A 65 27.19 16.97 -1.84
CA PHE A 65 27.75 16.34 -3.04
C PHE A 65 28.26 17.34 -4.10
N ASN A 66 27.65 18.53 -4.19
CA ASN A 66 28.02 19.61 -5.11
C ASN A 66 29.32 20.34 -4.73
N GLU A 67 29.89 20.08 -3.55
CA GLU A 67 31.14 20.69 -3.06
C GLU A 67 32.31 19.68 -3.03
N LEU A 68 32.11 18.46 -3.53
CA LEU A 68 33.14 17.41 -3.64
C LEU A 68 33.74 17.38 -5.04
N SER A 69 35.04 17.09 -5.14
CA SER A 69 35.68 16.74 -6.41
C SER A 69 35.35 15.31 -6.84
N ASN A 70 35.49 14.98 -8.13
CA ASN A 70 35.29 13.62 -8.63
C ASN A 70 36.15 12.60 -7.85
N THR A 71 37.42 12.91 -7.62
CA THR A 71 38.33 12.06 -6.82
C THR A 71 37.82 11.80 -5.39
N GLN A 72 37.16 12.78 -4.75
CA GLN A 72 36.57 12.61 -3.43
C GLN A 72 35.27 11.80 -3.47
N LEU A 73 34.50 11.90 -4.56
CA LEU A 73 33.33 11.05 -4.82
C LEU A 73 33.74 9.59 -5.06
N ASP A 74 34.85 9.36 -5.78
CA ASP A 74 35.41 8.02 -6.02
C ASP A 74 35.88 7.38 -4.72
N ILE A 75 36.69 8.09 -3.92
CA ILE A 75 37.13 7.64 -2.57
C ILE A 75 35.94 7.33 -1.66
N LEU A 76 34.89 8.15 -1.70
CA LEU A 76 33.66 7.92 -0.93
C LEU A 76 32.92 6.66 -1.42
N SER A 77 32.81 6.48 -2.73
CA SER A 77 32.15 5.32 -3.36
C SER A 77 32.88 4.03 -2.99
N GLU A 78 34.20 4.02 -3.11
CA GLU A 78 35.07 2.90 -2.74
C GLU A 78 34.99 2.59 -1.23
N ALA A 79 35.03 3.61 -0.36
CA ALA A 79 34.88 3.43 1.08
C ALA A 79 33.50 2.86 1.48
N ILE A 80 32.43 3.25 0.79
CA ILE A 80 31.09 2.68 0.96
C ILE A 80 31.03 1.24 0.46
N HIS A 81 31.61 0.95 -0.71
CA HIS A 81 31.67 -0.39 -1.27
C HIS A 81 32.43 -1.35 -0.33
N ASN A 82 33.64 -0.96 0.08
CA ASN A 82 34.48 -1.76 0.97
C ASN A 82 33.82 -2.01 2.34
N GLU A 83 33.07 -1.07 2.90
CA GLU A 83 32.38 -1.27 4.18
C GLU A 83 31.09 -2.13 4.05
N LEU A 84 30.50 -2.22 2.85
CA LEU A 84 29.33 -3.06 2.56
C LEU A 84 29.70 -4.52 2.22
N TYR A 85 30.82 -4.75 1.52
CA TYR A 85 31.20 -6.06 0.98
C TYR A 85 32.35 -6.77 1.73
N LYS A 86 32.86 -6.18 2.81
CA LYS A 86 34.00 -6.67 3.65
C LYS A 86 33.90 -8.10 4.21
N ASN A 87 32.79 -8.81 4.02
CA ASN A 87 32.54 -10.15 4.57
C ASN A 87 32.34 -11.25 3.50
N ASP A 88 32.29 -10.92 2.20
CA ASP A 88 31.82 -11.87 1.17
C ASP A 88 32.91 -12.83 0.64
N ASP A 89 34.20 -12.55 0.87
CA ASP A 89 35.30 -13.40 0.39
C ASP A 89 35.33 -14.81 1.01
N ASN A 90 34.61 -15.04 2.12
CA ASN A 90 34.53 -16.33 2.81
C ASN A 90 33.32 -17.21 2.42
N GLN A 91 32.46 -16.80 1.46
CA GLN A 91 31.29 -17.60 1.05
C GLN A 91 31.34 -18.16 -0.39
N LYS A 92 32.53 -18.29 -1.00
CA LYS A 92 32.69 -18.89 -2.35
C LYS A 92 32.38 -20.38 -2.48
N SER A 93 31.97 -21.07 -1.41
CA SER A 93 31.52 -22.47 -1.49
C SER A 93 30.56 -22.85 -0.36
N LEU A 94 29.26 -22.76 -0.59
CA LEU A 94 28.19 -23.57 0.04
C LEU A 94 26.89 -23.37 -0.78
N PRO A 95 26.02 -24.38 -0.97
CA PRO A 95 24.75 -24.23 -1.68
C PRO A 95 23.76 -23.39 -0.86
N PRO A 96 22.68 -22.84 -1.48
CA PRO A 96 21.74 -21.94 -0.81
C PRO A 96 20.82 -22.69 0.16
N GLN A 97 21.36 -23.03 1.35
CA GLN A 97 20.57 -23.46 2.49
C GLN A 97 20.08 -22.25 3.30
N SER A 98 18.89 -22.43 3.86
CA SER A 98 18.13 -21.44 4.61
C SER A 98 18.84 -20.96 5.89
N ILE A 99 19.58 -19.86 5.82
CA ILE A 99 19.63 -18.80 6.85
C ILE A 99 19.81 -17.46 6.13
N GLN A 100 18.78 -16.61 6.12
CA GLN A 100 18.97 -15.16 6.01
C GLN A 100 18.28 -14.48 7.18
N SER A 101 18.88 -13.38 7.63
CA SER A 101 18.81 -12.91 9.01
C SER A 101 17.47 -12.30 9.41
N ILE A 102 17.14 -12.49 10.69
CA ILE A 102 16.12 -11.74 11.44
C ILE A 102 16.28 -10.24 11.14
N PRO A 103 15.19 -9.50 10.85
CA PRO A 103 15.30 -8.14 10.34
C PRO A 103 15.97 -7.17 11.32
N THR A 104 16.54 -6.11 10.74
CA THR A 104 17.51 -5.12 11.24
C THR A 104 17.25 -4.41 12.58
N THR A 105 16.14 -4.69 13.28
CA THR A 105 15.87 -4.19 14.64
C THR A 105 16.94 -4.58 15.66
N SER A 106 17.66 -5.69 15.46
CA SER A 106 18.74 -6.13 16.34
C SER A 106 19.98 -5.23 16.36
N LEU A 107 20.09 -4.27 15.43
CA LEU A 107 21.22 -3.34 15.35
C LEU A 107 21.03 -2.05 16.16
N ILE A 108 19.81 -1.68 16.56
CA ILE A 108 19.57 -0.48 17.39
C ILE A 108 19.40 -0.90 18.85
N PRO A 109 20.22 -0.38 19.80
CA PRO A 109 20.04 -0.64 21.22
C PRO A 109 18.61 -0.37 21.72
N THR A 110 18.11 -1.27 22.57
CA THR A 110 16.73 -1.28 23.09
C THR A 110 16.30 0.07 23.67
N ASP A 111 17.18 0.73 24.42
CA ASP A 111 16.88 2.01 25.06
C ASP A 111 16.65 3.14 24.04
N PHE A 112 17.34 3.09 22.90
CA PHE A 112 17.14 4.05 21.80
C PHE A 112 15.86 3.75 21.03
N MET A 113 15.47 2.48 20.90
CA MET A 113 14.16 2.10 20.37
C MET A 113 13.03 2.65 21.26
N GLY A 114 13.14 2.52 22.59
CA GLY A 114 12.18 3.11 23.53
C GLY A 114 12.07 4.65 23.43
N LEU A 115 13.18 5.36 23.18
CA LEU A 115 13.16 6.80 22.86
C LEU A 115 12.42 7.12 21.57
N LEU A 116 12.69 6.37 20.49
CA LEU A 116 12.04 6.60 19.21
C LEU A 116 10.52 6.33 19.30
N GLU A 117 10.13 5.26 20.00
CA GLU A 117 8.72 4.90 20.20
C GLU A 117 7.96 5.97 20.98
N SER A 118 8.54 6.47 22.08
CA SER A 118 7.90 7.49 22.92
C SER A 118 7.88 8.91 22.30
N GLU A 119 8.91 9.32 21.55
CA GLU A 119 9.05 10.74 21.12
C GLU A 119 9.05 11.00 19.60
N VAL A 120 9.12 9.95 18.77
CA VAL A 120 9.18 10.06 17.29
C VAL A 120 8.04 9.33 16.60
N PHE A 121 7.65 8.15 17.08
CA PHE A 121 6.57 7.34 16.47
C PHE A 121 5.20 7.53 17.11
N SER A 122 5.13 7.86 18.40
CA SER A 122 3.87 8.18 19.07
C SER A 122 3.28 9.52 18.60
N LEU A 123 2.01 9.51 18.20
CA LEU A 123 1.25 10.70 17.78
C LEU A 123 0.32 11.25 18.88
N SER A 124 0.21 10.58 20.02
CA SER A 124 -0.55 11.02 21.19
C SER A 124 0.25 12.04 22.00
N SER A 125 -0.39 13.14 22.38
CA SER A 125 0.15 14.19 23.27
C SER A 125 0.22 13.77 24.74
N GLU A 126 0.00 12.50 25.05
CA GLU A 126 -0.09 11.96 26.40
C GLU A 126 0.95 10.85 26.57
N ALA A 127 2.08 11.22 27.17
CA ALA A 127 3.15 10.31 27.60
C ALA A 127 3.80 10.81 28.91
N ASN A 128 2.96 11.08 29.91
CA ASN A 128 3.35 10.96 31.32
C ASN A 128 3.39 9.46 31.66
N SER A 129 4.23 8.88 32.52
CA SER A 129 5.48 9.29 33.19
C SER A 129 6.18 7.98 33.66
N MET A 130 7.41 7.90 34.16
CA MET A 130 8.39 8.90 34.57
C MET A 130 9.79 8.59 33.98
N ASN A 131 10.69 9.57 34.01
CA ASN A 131 12.15 9.44 34.16
C ASN A 131 12.69 10.87 34.29
N SER A 132 13.69 11.11 35.16
CA SER A 132 14.22 12.47 35.34
C SER A 132 14.71 13.04 34.00
N SER A 133 14.48 14.34 33.73
CA SER A 133 14.73 14.89 32.39
C SER A 133 16.20 14.74 31.98
N SER A 134 17.11 14.85 32.94
CA SER A 134 18.56 14.62 32.76
C SER A 134 18.88 13.22 32.25
N THR A 135 18.28 12.16 32.81
CA THR A 135 18.47 10.78 32.32
C THR A 135 18.01 10.63 30.87
N ARG A 136 16.84 11.19 30.52
CA ARG A 136 16.28 11.11 29.16
C ARG A 136 17.05 11.98 28.16
N GLU A 137 17.55 13.14 28.59
CA GLU A 137 18.42 14.00 27.78
C GLU A 137 19.79 13.37 27.51
N LYS A 138 20.35 12.69 28.50
CA LYS A 138 21.59 11.91 28.36
C LYS A 138 21.41 10.76 27.38
N LEU A 139 20.30 10.03 27.47
CA LEU A 139 20.01 8.94 26.53
C LEU A 139 19.85 9.44 25.07
N TRP A 140 19.26 10.63 24.86
CA TRP A 140 19.23 11.28 23.54
C TRP A 140 20.61 11.71 23.04
N GLU A 141 21.54 12.05 23.93
CA GLU A 141 22.93 12.36 23.60
C GLU A 141 23.72 11.12 23.19
N ASP A 142 23.57 10.05 23.95
CA ASP A 142 24.25 8.78 23.67
C ASP A 142 23.71 8.14 22.39
N PHE A 143 22.41 8.29 22.12
CA PHE A 143 21.81 7.91 20.83
C PHE A 143 22.35 8.77 19.67
N ALA A 144 22.50 10.08 19.84
CA ALA A 144 23.07 10.96 18.82
C ALA A 144 24.53 10.60 18.50
N ARG A 145 25.34 10.30 19.53
CA ARG A 145 26.72 9.80 19.38
C ARG A 145 26.75 8.47 18.64
N TRP A 146 25.92 7.51 19.04
CA TRP A 146 25.81 6.20 18.40
C TRP A 146 25.37 6.28 16.92
N ALA A 147 24.51 7.25 16.59
CA ALA A 147 24.03 7.53 15.23
C ALA A 147 25.03 8.33 14.36
N TYR A 148 26.25 8.57 14.87
CA TYR A 148 27.27 9.44 14.28
C TYR A 148 26.69 10.82 13.91
N PHE A 149 25.90 11.41 14.80
CA PHE A 149 25.40 12.78 14.68
C PHE A 149 26.33 13.75 15.42
N PHE A 150 26.52 14.96 14.89
CA PHE A 150 27.44 15.94 15.50
C PHE A 150 26.83 16.53 16.79
N ILE A 151 27.63 16.59 17.84
CA ILE A 151 27.22 17.10 19.16
C ILE A 151 27.67 18.55 19.30
N GLY A 152 26.86 19.47 18.78
CA GLY A 152 27.05 20.92 18.89
C GLY A 152 25.93 21.62 19.66
N PRO A 153 25.93 22.97 19.73
CA PRO A 153 24.82 23.73 20.29
C PRO A 153 23.48 23.33 19.66
N ASN A 154 22.46 23.10 20.50
CA ASN A 154 21.12 22.66 20.09
C ASN A 154 21.02 21.27 19.41
N PHE A 155 22.04 20.41 19.46
CA PHE A 155 22.00 19.10 18.79
C PHE A 155 20.78 18.25 19.18
N ARG A 156 20.34 18.28 20.45
CA ARG A 156 19.17 17.50 20.93
C ARG A 156 17.92 17.83 20.11
N LYS A 157 17.65 19.12 19.87
CA LYS A 157 16.53 19.58 19.04
C LYS A 157 16.72 19.16 17.58
N GLN A 158 17.91 19.43 17.02
CA GLN A 158 18.22 19.14 15.61
C GLN A 158 18.12 17.65 15.27
N PHE A 159 18.59 16.78 16.17
CA PHE A 159 18.57 15.32 16.02
C PHE A 159 17.14 14.76 16.19
N ARG A 160 16.38 15.19 17.21
CA ARG A 160 14.95 14.85 17.33
C ARG A 160 14.16 15.29 16.09
N ASP A 161 14.39 16.50 15.59
CA ASP A 161 13.77 17.00 14.37
C ASP A 161 14.26 16.26 13.11
N HIS A 162 15.48 15.73 13.09
CA HIS A 162 15.97 14.86 12.03
C HIS A 162 15.24 13.50 12.03
N CYS A 163 15.13 12.83 13.18
CA CYS A 163 14.37 11.59 13.32
C CYS A 163 12.89 11.79 12.95
N ARG A 164 12.27 12.88 13.45
CA ARG A 164 10.89 13.24 13.10
C ARG A 164 10.72 13.58 11.62
N ARG A 165 11.69 14.23 10.96
CA ARG A 165 11.64 14.48 9.50
C ARG A 165 11.75 13.19 8.70
N LEU A 166 12.68 12.29 9.03
CA LEU A 166 12.76 10.97 8.40
C LEU A 166 11.43 10.21 8.55
N CYS A 167 10.91 10.12 9.78
CA CYS A 167 9.61 9.50 10.03
C CYS A 167 8.47 10.16 9.23
N LYS A 168 8.41 11.51 9.21
CA LYS A 168 7.40 12.27 8.45
C LYS A 168 7.51 12.09 6.94
N ILE A 169 8.71 11.97 6.36
CA ILE A 169 8.90 11.73 4.92
C ILE A 169 8.16 10.44 4.52
N PHE A 170 8.41 9.34 5.23
CA PHE A 170 7.74 8.05 4.99
C PHE A 170 6.23 8.08 5.30
N GLN A 171 5.79 8.91 6.26
CA GLN A 171 4.36 9.08 6.58
C GLN A 171 3.59 10.01 5.62
N ARG A 172 4.25 10.94 4.90
CA ARG A 172 3.54 12.09 4.29
C ARG A 172 3.84 12.45 2.84
N ASN A 173 4.70 11.76 2.10
CA ASN A 173 4.93 12.13 0.70
C ASN A 173 4.27 11.17 -0.31
N PRO A 174 3.08 11.50 -0.85
CA PRO A 174 2.49 10.81 -1.99
C PRO A 174 3.42 10.71 -3.20
N GLN A 175 4.31 11.69 -3.42
CA GLN A 175 5.24 11.67 -4.56
C GLN A 175 6.32 10.62 -4.39
N ASP A 176 6.84 10.39 -3.17
CA ASP A 176 7.82 9.32 -2.93
C ASP A 176 7.16 7.93 -3.09
N LYS A 177 5.89 7.79 -2.69
CA LYS A 177 5.12 6.57 -2.95
C LYS A 177 4.80 6.36 -4.44
N LEU A 178 4.48 7.43 -5.18
CA LEU A 178 4.33 7.37 -6.64
C LEU A 178 5.65 6.97 -7.31
N TYR A 179 6.77 7.54 -6.87
CA TYR A 179 8.10 7.20 -7.36
C TYR A 179 8.46 5.73 -7.07
N ILE A 180 8.25 5.22 -5.85
CA ILE A 180 8.46 3.79 -5.53
C ILE A 180 7.60 2.89 -6.42
N ALA A 181 6.34 3.26 -6.65
CA ALA A 181 5.43 2.50 -7.51
C ALA A 181 5.89 2.50 -8.99
N GLU A 182 6.23 3.67 -9.53
CA GLU A 182 6.72 3.81 -10.91
C GLU A 182 8.06 3.09 -11.11
N GLU A 183 9.01 3.29 -10.19
CA GLU A 183 10.35 2.70 -10.24
C GLU A 183 10.30 1.17 -10.07
N THR A 184 9.48 0.65 -9.15
CA THR A 184 9.33 -0.80 -9.00
C THR A 184 8.64 -1.41 -10.22
N THR A 185 7.65 -0.71 -10.81
CA THR A 185 7.02 -1.14 -12.06
C THR A 185 8.04 -1.20 -13.19
N LYS A 186 8.85 -0.15 -13.39
CA LYS A 186 9.93 -0.12 -14.39
C LYS A 186 10.89 -1.29 -14.20
N ARG A 187 11.37 -1.52 -12.97
CA ARG A 187 12.33 -2.61 -12.71
C ARG A 187 11.74 -3.98 -12.97
N VAL A 188 10.49 -4.24 -12.56
CA VAL A 188 9.80 -5.52 -12.82
C VAL A 188 9.61 -5.76 -14.32
N VAL A 189 9.30 -4.72 -15.11
CA VAL A 189 9.25 -4.81 -16.59
C VAL A 189 10.59 -5.23 -17.20
N HIS A 190 11.72 -4.84 -16.60
CA HIS A 190 13.06 -5.21 -17.04
C HIS A 190 13.61 -6.50 -16.39
N GLY A 191 12.73 -7.37 -15.86
CA GLY A 191 13.09 -8.70 -15.38
C GLY A 191 13.85 -8.71 -14.04
N ILE A 192 13.38 -7.93 -13.05
CA ILE A 192 14.09 -7.77 -11.78
C ILE A 192 14.32 -9.10 -11.01
N ASP A 193 15.50 -9.20 -10.43
CA ASP A 193 15.80 -10.07 -9.29
C ASP A 193 15.34 -9.36 -7.99
N LEU A 194 14.35 -9.91 -7.29
CA LEU A 194 13.83 -9.35 -6.02
C LEU A 194 14.70 -9.71 -4.80
N LYS A 195 16.01 -9.92 -4.99
CA LYS A 195 17.00 -10.10 -3.92
C LYS A 195 16.80 -9.11 -2.76
N GLY A 196 16.67 -9.66 -1.56
CA GLY A 196 16.43 -8.89 -0.33
C GLY A 196 14.95 -8.58 -0.05
N TYR A 197 14.01 -9.09 -0.86
CA TYR A 197 12.60 -9.19 -0.46
C TYR A 197 12.36 -10.49 0.33
N LEU A 198 11.45 -10.42 1.29
CA LEU A 198 10.94 -11.57 2.01
C LEU A 198 9.88 -12.27 1.15
N HIS A 199 10.20 -13.49 0.70
CA HIS A 199 9.28 -14.33 -0.07
C HIS A 199 8.47 -15.25 0.87
N ILE A 200 7.15 -15.18 0.76
CA ILE A 200 6.20 -15.89 1.62
C ILE A 200 5.38 -16.88 0.79
N PHE A 201 5.43 -18.14 1.20
CA PHE A 201 4.76 -19.26 0.50
C PHE A 201 3.59 -19.86 1.28
N ASN A 202 3.52 -19.60 2.60
CA ASN A 202 2.51 -20.15 3.50
C ASN A 202 1.72 -19.02 4.19
N PRO A 203 0.43 -19.24 4.53
CA PRO A 203 -0.40 -18.31 5.29
C PRO A 203 0.30 -17.66 6.49
N GLN A 204 0.24 -16.33 6.56
CA GLN A 204 0.88 -15.52 7.59
C GLN A 204 0.25 -14.11 7.63
N CYS A 205 0.05 -13.58 8.84
CA CYS A 205 -0.38 -12.20 9.04
C CYS A 205 0.79 -11.29 9.43
N PHE A 206 0.89 -10.15 8.75
CA PHE A 206 1.88 -9.11 8.95
C PHE A 206 1.23 -7.89 9.61
N LYS A 207 1.68 -7.56 10.83
CA LYS A 207 1.12 -6.48 11.66
C LYS A 207 2.11 -5.34 11.84
N ASN A 208 1.61 -4.13 12.06
CA ASN A 208 2.44 -3.04 12.60
C ASN A 208 2.70 -3.21 14.11
N ALA A 209 3.54 -2.36 14.71
CA ALA A 209 3.83 -2.41 16.14
C ALA A 209 2.64 -2.11 17.07
N PHE A 210 1.52 -1.59 16.55
CA PHE A 210 0.28 -1.42 17.32
C PHE A 210 -0.61 -2.67 17.29
N GLY A 211 -0.17 -3.74 16.62
CA GLY A 211 -0.90 -5.00 16.46
C GLY A 211 -1.97 -4.97 15.36
N GLU A 212 -2.00 -3.93 14.54
CA GLU A 212 -2.96 -3.77 13.44
C GLU A 212 -2.47 -4.50 12.18
N THR A 213 -3.33 -5.26 11.51
CA THR A 213 -2.99 -5.90 10.22
C THR A 213 -2.59 -4.88 9.16
N LEU A 214 -1.48 -5.16 8.46
CA LEU A 214 -1.07 -4.49 7.22
C LEU A 214 -1.37 -5.37 6.00
N VAL A 215 -0.95 -6.64 6.06
CA VAL A 215 -1.16 -7.70 5.08
C VAL A 215 -1.49 -8.98 5.85
N ASP A 216 -2.43 -9.77 5.34
CA ASP A 216 -2.90 -11.00 5.94
C ASP A 216 -3.13 -12.01 4.81
N PHE A 217 -2.27 -13.03 4.74
CA PHE A 217 -2.30 -14.09 3.75
C PHE A 217 -2.86 -15.34 4.40
N PHE A 218 -3.97 -15.87 3.89
CA PHE A 218 -4.78 -16.89 4.57
C PHE A 218 -5.37 -17.95 3.62
N ASP A 219 -5.76 -19.09 4.18
CA ASP A 219 -6.45 -20.18 3.48
C ASP A 219 -7.93 -19.89 3.24
N LEU A 220 -8.41 -20.13 2.01
CA LEU A 220 -9.84 -20.25 1.72
C LEU A 220 -10.26 -21.70 1.98
N THR A 221 -10.78 -21.96 3.18
CA THR A 221 -11.09 -23.30 3.71
C THR A 221 -12.17 -24.09 2.95
N ASN A 222 -12.84 -23.47 1.96
CA ASN A 222 -13.83 -24.12 1.10
C ASN A 222 -13.31 -24.29 -0.34
N PRO A 223 -12.59 -25.39 -0.66
CA PRO A 223 -12.01 -25.59 -1.99
C PRO A 223 -13.07 -25.76 -3.10
N VAL A 224 -14.27 -26.23 -2.76
CA VAL A 224 -15.40 -26.34 -3.71
C VAL A 224 -15.84 -24.95 -4.16
N ALA A 225 -16.06 -24.04 -3.21
CA ALA A 225 -16.42 -22.65 -3.50
C ALA A 225 -15.38 -21.92 -4.37
N VAL A 226 -14.08 -22.17 -4.13
CA VAL A 226 -13.01 -21.58 -4.94
C VAL A 226 -13.01 -22.15 -6.37
N LYS A 227 -13.26 -23.46 -6.53
CA LYS A 227 -13.34 -24.12 -7.85
C LYS A 227 -14.57 -23.67 -8.64
N GLU A 228 -15.73 -23.54 -7.99
CA GLU A 228 -16.95 -22.99 -8.62
C GLU A 228 -16.75 -21.53 -9.07
N ALA A 229 -16.13 -20.71 -8.22
CA ALA A 229 -15.77 -19.33 -8.55
C ALA A 229 -14.82 -19.25 -9.76
N GLN A 230 -13.80 -20.12 -9.83
CA GLN A 230 -12.92 -20.23 -11.01
C GLN A 230 -13.74 -20.58 -12.26
N MET A 231 -14.59 -21.61 -12.20
CA MET A 231 -15.37 -22.06 -13.35
C MET A 231 -16.30 -20.96 -13.89
N VAL A 232 -17.03 -20.25 -13.03
CA VAL A 232 -17.94 -19.19 -13.49
C VAL A 232 -17.20 -17.96 -14.02
N VAL A 233 -16.04 -17.62 -13.44
CA VAL A 233 -15.19 -16.51 -13.92
C VAL A 233 -14.59 -16.83 -15.29
N ASN A 234 -14.11 -18.07 -15.51
CA ASN A 234 -13.66 -18.53 -16.82
C ASN A 234 -14.78 -18.45 -17.86
N GLN A 235 -15.96 -19.03 -17.57
CA GLN A 235 -17.12 -19.00 -18.46
C GLN A 235 -17.52 -17.57 -18.85
N TYR A 236 -17.53 -16.65 -17.89
CA TYR A 236 -17.83 -15.25 -18.14
C TYR A 236 -16.76 -14.57 -18.99
N TYR A 237 -15.48 -14.82 -18.71
CA TYR A 237 -14.35 -14.28 -19.47
C TYR A 237 -14.35 -14.74 -20.92
N ASP A 238 -14.50 -16.04 -21.16
CA ASP A 238 -14.51 -16.64 -22.49
C ASP A 238 -15.73 -16.19 -23.31
N HIS A 239 -16.91 -16.11 -22.68
CA HIS A 239 -18.12 -15.54 -23.29
C HIS A 239 -17.90 -14.08 -23.70
N THR A 240 -17.39 -13.26 -22.78
CA THR A 240 -17.23 -11.81 -22.99
C THR A 240 -16.12 -11.51 -24.01
N ARG A 241 -15.07 -12.34 -24.09
CA ARG A 241 -14.07 -12.29 -25.18
C ARG A 241 -14.68 -12.61 -26.54
N THR A 242 -15.53 -13.62 -26.63
CA THR A 242 -16.09 -14.12 -27.90
C THR A 242 -17.28 -13.31 -28.41
N HIS A 243 -17.90 -12.49 -27.56
CA HIS A 243 -19.05 -11.64 -27.91
C HIS A 243 -18.71 -10.16 -27.69
N PRO A 244 -18.17 -9.43 -28.70
CA PRO A 244 -17.75 -8.04 -28.54
C PRO A 244 -18.84 -7.09 -28.03
N SER A 245 -20.11 -7.32 -28.38
CA SER A 245 -21.27 -6.55 -27.89
C SER A 245 -21.50 -6.69 -26.38
N HIS A 246 -20.96 -7.73 -25.75
CA HIS A 246 -21.05 -7.96 -24.30
C HIS A 246 -19.91 -7.30 -23.53
N GLN A 247 -18.87 -6.77 -24.20
CA GLN A 247 -17.73 -6.15 -23.54
C GLN A 247 -18.09 -4.77 -23.00
N SER A 248 -17.98 -4.59 -21.67
CA SER A 248 -17.99 -3.25 -21.10
C SER A 248 -16.74 -2.47 -21.52
N LYS A 249 -16.78 -1.14 -21.43
CA LYS A 249 -15.60 -0.29 -21.67
C LYS A 249 -14.42 -0.65 -20.75
N ASN A 250 -14.71 -1.11 -19.53
CA ASN A 250 -13.70 -1.53 -18.56
C ASN A 250 -13.09 -2.89 -18.93
N PHE A 251 -13.90 -3.84 -19.41
CA PHE A 251 -13.39 -5.11 -19.92
C PHE A 251 -12.50 -4.90 -21.15
N ALA A 252 -12.99 -4.18 -22.17
CA ALA A 252 -12.28 -3.96 -23.42
C ALA A 252 -10.95 -3.21 -23.24
N LYS A 253 -10.86 -2.30 -22.27
CA LYS A 253 -9.64 -1.51 -21.99
C LYS A 253 -8.67 -2.22 -21.04
N ASP A 254 -9.18 -2.59 -19.86
CA ASP A 254 -8.37 -2.91 -18.68
C ASP A 254 -8.52 -4.37 -18.22
N LEU A 255 -9.23 -5.21 -19.01
CA LEU A 255 -9.64 -6.58 -18.67
C LEU A 255 -10.14 -6.69 -17.22
N SER A 256 -11.01 -5.77 -16.82
CA SER A 256 -11.55 -5.77 -15.46
C SER A 256 -12.92 -5.16 -15.38
N GLU A 257 -13.71 -5.60 -14.39
CA GLU A 257 -15.06 -5.12 -14.17
C GLU A 257 -15.36 -5.00 -12.67
N HIS A 258 -16.23 -4.05 -12.33
CA HIS A 258 -16.65 -3.75 -10.96
C HIS A 258 -18.14 -4.04 -10.81
N PHE A 259 -18.54 -4.75 -9.75
CA PHE A 259 -19.89 -5.20 -9.50
C PHE A 259 -20.43 -4.75 -8.13
N CYS A 260 -21.75 -4.74 -8.01
CA CYS A 260 -22.58 -4.31 -6.88
C CYS A 260 -22.54 -2.81 -6.62
N GLY A 261 -22.43 -2.38 -5.36
CA GLY A 261 -22.42 -0.97 -4.99
C GLY A 261 -21.08 -0.33 -5.24
N PHE A 262 -21.08 0.90 -5.74
CA PHE A 262 -19.88 1.69 -6.00
C PHE A 262 -20.12 3.14 -5.63
N THR A 263 -19.04 3.85 -5.31
CA THR A 263 -19.04 5.29 -5.04
C THR A 263 -17.87 5.92 -5.77
N ASP A 264 -18.10 7.01 -6.48
CA ASP A 264 -17.04 7.76 -7.17
C ASP A 264 -17.14 9.25 -6.86
N SER A 265 -17.42 10.10 -7.86
CA SER A 265 -17.76 11.52 -7.72
C SER A 265 -19.12 11.77 -7.07
N ASN A 266 -19.97 10.75 -6.99
CA ASN A 266 -21.30 10.85 -6.41
C ASN A 266 -21.24 10.72 -4.88
N ASN A 267 -22.04 11.52 -4.17
CA ASN A 267 -22.11 11.50 -2.70
C ASN A 267 -22.76 10.21 -2.16
N GLU A 268 -23.67 9.60 -2.92
CA GLU A 268 -24.38 8.37 -2.58
C GLU A 268 -23.83 7.16 -3.34
N PRO A 269 -24.01 5.92 -2.84
CA PRO A 269 -23.61 4.73 -3.55
C PRO A 269 -24.61 4.45 -4.66
N TYR A 270 -24.13 3.87 -5.75
CA TYR A 270 -24.95 3.49 -6.89
C TYR A 270 -24.53 2.10 -7.39
N THR A 271 -25.46 1.40 -8.01
CA THR A 271 -25.19 0.11 -8.63
C THR A 271 -24.31 0.30 -9.87
N THR A 272 -23.22 -0.47 -10.00
CA THR A 272 -22.30 -0.29 -11.14
C THR A 272 -22.97 -0.55 -12.49
N ALA A 273 -22.50 0.16 -13.52
CA ALA A 273 -22.91 -0.07 -14.90
C ALA A 273 -22.70 -1.53 -15.36
N ASN A 274 -21.69 -2.23 -14.84
CA ASN A 274 -21.46 -3.65 -15.16
C ASN A 274 -22.50 -4.56 -14.48
N THR A 275 -22.93 -4.27 -13.25
CA THR A 275 -23.95 -5.08 -12.55
C THR A 275 -25.33 -4.98 -13.19
N VAL A 276 -25.72 -3.81 -13.70
CA VAL A 276 -26.96 -3.67 -14.50
C VAL A 276 -26.76 -3.97 -15.98
N SER A 277 -25.53 -4.29 -16.41
CA SER A 277 -25.15 -4.53 -17.81
C SER A 277 -25.61 -3.40 -18.75
N ASN A 278 -25.38 -2.14 -18.37
CA ASN A 278 -25.97 -0.96 -19.02
C ASN A 278 -25.61 -0.81 -20.52
N HIS A 279 -24.54 -1.47 -20.98
CA HIS A 279 -24.12 -1.51 -22.38
C HIS A 279 -24.82 -2.60 -23.21
N CYS A 280 -25.35 -3.66 -22.58
CA CYS A 280 -25.99 -4.77 -23.28
C CYS A 280 -27.00 -5.50 -22.37
N ARG A 281 -28.29 -5.41 -22.70
CA ARG A 281 -29.38 -6.04 -21.94
C ARG A 281 -29.30 -7.58 -21.95
N GLU A 282 -28.87 -8.18 -23.04
CA GLU A 282 -28.73 -9.64 -23.18
C GLU A 282 -27.62 -10.19 -22.27
N HIS A 283 -26.53 -9.43 -22.10
CA HIS A 283 -25.41 -9.77 -21.21
C HIS A 283 -25.78 -9.74 -19.72
N LEU A 284 -26.90 -9.13 -19.33
CA LEU A 284 -27.37 -9.13 -17.93
C LEU A 284 -27.52 -10.56 -17.37
N GLY A 285 -27.94 -11.51 -18.20
CA GLY A 285 -28.03 -12.93 -17.80
C GLY A 285 -26.68 -13.55 -17.46
N CYS A 286 -25.60 -13.15 -18.15
CA CYS A 286 -24.24 -13.58 -17.86
C CYS A 286 -23.74 -12.96 -16.55
N VAL A 287 -24.00 -11.67 -16.34
CA VAL A 287 -23.64 -10.94 -15.10
C VAL A 287 -24.36 -11.53 -13.88
N GLN A 288 -25.65 -11.85 -13.99
CA GLN A 288 -26.42 -12.47 -12.90
C GLN A 288 -25.89 -13.87 -12.56
N LYS A 289 -25.55 -14.70 -13.57
CA LYS A 289 -24.91 -16.01 -13.36
C LYS A 289 -23.55 -15.87 -12.66
N LEU A 290 -22.73 -14.91 -13.07
CA LEU A 290 -21.44 -14.60 -12.45
C LEU A 290 -21.59 -14.20 -10.96
N ILE A 291 -22.45 -13.21 -10.67
CA ILE A 291 -22.67 -12.75 -9.28
C ILE A 291 -23.21 -13.88 -8.40
N LYS A 292 -24.09 -14.74 -8.93
CA LYS A 292 -24.60 -15.93 -8.22
C LYS A 292 -23.50 -16.98 -7.99
N GLY A 293 -22.68 -17.28 -9.00
CA GLY A 293 -21.59 -18.26 -8.89
C GLY A 293 -20.43 -17.80 -8.00
N LEU A 294 -20.31 -16.49 -7.72
CA LEU A 294 -19.34 -15.94 -6.77
C LEU A 294 -19.83 -15.91 -5.32
N GLN A 295 -21.11 -16.24 -5.04
CA GLN A 295 -21.63 -16.29 -3.66
C GLN A 295 -20.85 -17.24 -2.74
N PRO A 296 -20.48 -18.47 -3.14
CA PRO A 296 -19.75 -19.39 -2.27
C PRO A 296 -18.37 -18.86 -1.85
N LEU A 297 -17.62 -18.25 -2.79
CA LEU A 297 -16.34 -17.61 -2.50
C LEU A 297 -16.53 -16.39 -1.59
N SER A 298 -17.55 -15.58 -1.84
CA SER A 298 -17.86 -14.44 -0.98
C SER A 298 -18.22 -14.87 0.44
N ASN A 299 -19.00 -15.94 0.61
CA ASN A 299 -19.33 -16.48 1.92
C ASN A 299 -18.05 -16.91 2.66
N ALA A 300 -17.15 -17.66 2.01
CA ALA A 300 -15.87 -18.06 2.62
C ALA A 300 -15.02 -16.87 3.09
N VAL A 301 -14.96 -15.77 2.31
CA VAL A 301 -14.26 -14.53 2.72
C VAL A 301 -14.99 -13.83 3.87
N ASN A 302 -16.32 -13.77 3.84
CA ASN A 302 -17.12 -13.16 4.91
C ASN A 302 -17.01 -13.96 6.23
N ASP A 303 -17.01 -15.29 6.18
CA ASP A 303 -16.85 -16.17 7.34
C ASP A 303 -15.45 -16.01 7.96
N TYR A 304 -14.40 -15.95 7.13
CA TYR A 304 -13.04 -15.62 7.59
C TYR A 304 -13.01 -14.26 8.31
N PHE A 305 -13.60 -13.22 7.71
CA PHE A 305 -13.64 -11.89 8.33
C PHE A 305 -14.46 -11.85 9.63
N ASN A 306 -15.58 -12.57 9.70
CA ASN A 306 -16.38 -12.70 10.91
C ASN A 306 -15.60 -13.32 12.07
N ASN A 307 -14.83 -14.37 11.79
CA ASN A 307 -14.09 -15.12 12.81
C ASN A 307 -12.77 -14.44 13.20
N THR A 308 -12.08 -13.85 12.24
CA THR A 308 -10.75 -13.26 12.41
C THR A 308 -10.82 -11.80 12.84
N TYR A 309 -11.72 -11.01 12.25
CA TYR A 309 -11.89 -9.56 12.45
C TYR A 309 -13.31 -9.16 12.90
N PRO A 310 -13.88 -9.76 13.96
CA PRO A 310 -15.30 -9.61 14.31
C PRO A 310 -15.76 -8.16 14.49
N VAL A 311 -14.90 -7.29 15.05
CA VAL A 311 -15.21 -5.86 15.24
C VAL A 311 -15.32 -5.11 13.92
N LEU A 312 -14.34 -5.30 13.02
CA LEU A 312 -14.35 -4.73 11.68
C LEU A 312 -15.55 -5.26 10.88
N TYR A 313 -15.75 -6.57 10.88
CA TYR A 313 -16.80 -7.24 10.13
C TYR A 313 -18.21 -6.79 10.55
N ALA A 314 -18.44 -6.63 11.86
CA ALA A 314 -19.70 -6.07 12.37
C ALA A 314 -19.97 -4.65 11.84
N LYS A 315 -18.93 -3.78 11.77
CA LYS A 315 -19.06 -2.44 11.16
C LYS A 315 -19.32 -2.50 9.66
N MET A 316 -18.59 -3.35 8.94
CA MET A 316 -18.77 -3.57 7.49
C MET A 316 -20.20 -4.01 7.16
N LYS A 317 -20.74 -4.98 7.90
CA LYS A 317 -22.10 -5.51 7.73
C LYS A 317 -23.19 -4.46 8.00
N ARG A 318 -22.92 -3.47 8.87
CA ARG A 318 -23.81 -2.34 9.20
C ARG A 318 -23.70 -1.14 8.26
N LEU A 319 -22.83 -1.17 7.24
CA LEU A 319 -22.80 -0.15 6.20
C LEU A 319 -24.18 -0.03 5.55
N ASP A 320 -24.75 1.16 5.54
CA ASP A 320 -25.97 1.44 4.78
C ASP A 320 -25.56 1.84 3.36
N LEU A 321 -26.19 1.24 2.35
CA LEU A 321 -25.96 1.57 0.93
C LEU A 321 -27.19 2.22 0.29
N GLY A 322 -28.24 2.51 1.07
CA GLY A 322 -29.54 2.90 0.55
C GLY A 322 -30.32 1.71 -0.05
N PRO A 323 -31.60 1.93 -0.41
CA PRO A 323 -32.51 0.85 -0.82
C PRO A 323 -32.22 0.28 -2.21
N ASN A 324 -31.51 1.02 -3.07
CA ASN A 324 -31.37 0.72 -4.50
C ASN A 324 -30.04 0.04 -4.87
N VAL A 325 -29.20 -0.29 -3.88
CA VAL A 325 -27.83 -0.79 -4.08
C VAL A 325 -27.70 -2.22 -3.55
N PRO A 326 -27.41 -3.22 -4.41
CA PRO A 326 -27.40 -4.62 -3.99
C PRO A 326 -26.19 -4.96 -3.12
N LYS A 327 -26.43 -5.61 -1.98
CA LYS A 327 -25.41 -6.16 -1.07
C LYS A 327 -25.13 -7.63 -1.38
N SER A 328 -24.78 -7.96 -2.62
CA SER A 328 -24.61 -9.35 -3.05
C SER A 328 -23.37 -10.03 -2.48
N PHE A 329 -22.44 -9.33 -1.82
CA PHE A 329 -21.18 -9.91 -1.34
C PHE A 329 -20.98 -9.76 0.18
N GLY A 330 -22.09 -9.88 0.91
CA GLY A 330 -22.13 -9.84 2.36
C GLY A 330 -21.75 -8.47 2.92
N ALA A 331 -20.68 -8.43 3.68
CA ALA A 331 -20.14 -7.21 4.30
C ALA A 331 -19.34 -6.32 3.32
N PHE A 332 -19.03 -6.80 2.12
CA PHE A 332 -18.35 -6.04 1.07
C PHE A 332 -19.35 -5.43 0.08
N PRO A 333 -19.44 -4.08 -0.04
CA PRO A 333 -20.33 -3.42 -1.00
C PRO A 333 -19.94 -3.68 -2.46
N THR A 334 -18.65 -3.87 -2.72
CA THR A 334 -18.07 -3.86 -4.06
C THR A 334 -17.14 -5.06 -4.27
N VAL A 335 -17.21 -5.64 -5.47
CA VAL A 335 -16.23 -6.61 -5.97
C VAL A 335 -15.69 -6.14 -7.31
N ALA A 336 -14.38 -6.18 -7.50
CA ALA A 336 -13.76 -6.12 -8.81
C ALA A 336 -13.32 -7.52 -9.25
N ILE A 337 -13.38 -7.79 -10.55
CA ILE A 337 -12.74 -8.96 -11.16
C ILE A 337 -11.69 -8.45 -12.13
N ASN A 338 -10.47 -8.96 -12.02
CA ASN A 338 -9.40 -8.71 -13.00
C ASN A 338 -9.18 -10.00 -13.78
N PHE A 339 -9.38 -9.95 -15.09
CA PHE A 339 -9.35 -11.11 -15.96
C PHE A 339 -7.98 -11.25 -16.62
N ASN A 340 -7.14 -12.16 -16.11
CA ASN A 340 -5.81 -12.44 -16.67
C ASN A 340 -4.92 -11.20 -16.84
N ALA A 341 -5.00 -10.26 -15.88
CA ALA A 341 -4.38 -8.95 -15.97
C ALA A 341 -3.14 -8.83 -15.06
N ILE A 342 -2.10 -8.17 -15.55
CA ILE A 342 -0.98 -7.69 -14.73
C ILE A 342 -1.34 -6.31 -14.19
N CYS A 343 -1.32 -6.14 -12.87
CA CYS A 343 -1.55 -4.87 -12.23
C CYS A 343 -0.22 -4.23 -11.81
N GLN A 344 0.08 -3.08 -12.41
CA GLN A 344 1.20 -2.23 -12.05
C GLN A 344 1.15 -1.83 -10.58
N PHE A 345 2.29 -1.44 -10.01
CA PHE A 345 2.35 -1.01 -8.62
C PHE A 345 1.58 0.30 -8.45
N HIS A 346 0.66 0.33 -7.48
CA HIS A 346 -0.24 1.46 -7.23
C HIS A 346 -0.81 1.42 -5.81
N ARG A 347 -1.68 2.37 -5.48
CA ARG A 347 -2.49 2.41 -4.25
C ARG A 347 -3.93 2.70 -4.62
N ASP A 348 -4.89 2.01 -3.99
CA ASP A 348 -6.31 2.33 -4.16
C ASP A 348 -6.70 3.48 -3.24
N LEU A 349 -6.40 4.70 -3.68
CA LEU A 349 -6.65 5.92 -2.91
C LEU A 349 -8.14 6.18 -2.59
N LYS A 350 -9.06 5.48 -3.28
CA LYS A 350 -10.50 5.51 -3.03
C LYS A 350 -10.92 4.59 -1.88
N ASP A 351 -10.17 3.54 -1.57
CA ASP A 351 -10.46 2.58 -0.49
C ASP A 351 -10.36 3.25 0.89
N HIS A 352 -11.09 2.72 1.87
CA HIS A 352 -10.99 3.24 3.23
C HIS A 352 -9.70 2.80 3.92
N ARG A 353 -8.97 3.76 4.50
CA ARG A 353 -7.63 3.54 5.11
C ARG A 353 -7.59 2.52 6.27
N ASN A 354 -8.75 2.27 6.90
CA ASN A 354 -8.93 1.36 8.04
C ASN A 354 -9.89 0.21 7.69
N THR A 355 -9.97 -0.16 6.42
CA THR A 355 -10.53 -1.45 5.98
C THR A 355 -9.43 -2.25 5.28
N LEU A 356 -9.71 -3.52 4.99
CA LEU A 356 -8.86 -4.36 4.16
C LEU A 356 -9.57 -4.58 2.81
N CYS A 357 -8.86 -4.48 1.69
CA CYS A 357 -9.29 -5.18 0.48
C CYS A 357 -8.86 -6.64 0.59
N VAL A 358 -9.50 -7.55 -0.16
CA VAL A 358 -9.17 -8.98 -0.19
C VAL A 358 -9.00 -9.42 -1.64
N VAL A 359 -7.83 -9.92 -2.01
CA VAL A 359 -7.54 -10.48 -3.33
C VAL A 359 -7.58 -12.01 -3.24
N CYS A 360 -8.48 -12.63 -4.01
CA CYS A 360 -8.59 -14.07 -4.20
C CYS A 360 -8.18 -14.42 -5.64
N PRO A 361 -6.96 -14.93 -5.90
CA PRO A 361 -6.57 -15.41 -7.22
C PRO A 361 -7.32 -16.69 -7.61
N LEU A 362 -7.65 -16.81 -8.89
CA LEU A 362 -8.33 -17.96 -9.48
C LEU A 362 -7.62 -18.35 -10.79
N GLY A 363 -7.52 -19.65 -11.05
CA GLY A 363 -6.85 -20.21 -12.22
C GLY A 363 -5.62 -21.04 -11.87
N ILE A 364 -5.03 -21.63 -12.90
CA ILE A 364 -3.78 -22.40 -12.84
C ILE A 364 -2.73 -21.55 -13.58
N PHE A 365 -1.70 -21.14 -12.87
CA PHE A 365 -0.70 -20.18 -13.36
C PHE A 365 0.63 -20.29 -12.62
N GLU A 366 1.68 -19.77 -13.25
CA GLU A 366 2.99 -19.50 -12.65
C GLU A 366 3.31 -18.00 -12.72
N GLY A 367 4.13 -17.53 -11.79
CA GLY A 367 4.30 -16.09 -11.54
C GLY A 367 3.04 -15.45 -10.95
N GLY A 368 2.84 -14.16 -11.18
CA GLY A 368 1.66 -13.45 -10.67
C GLY A 368 1.63 -13.25 -9.14
N GLU A 369 2.78 -13.33 -8.48
CA GLU A 369 2.97 -13.08 -7.06
C GLU A 369 2.50 -11.67 -6.69
N LEU A 370 1.93 -11.50 -5.49
CA LEU A 370 1.48 -10.20 -5.01
C LEU A 370 2.59 -9.55 -4.18
N THR A 371 3.06 -8.38 -4.62
CA THR A 371 4.26 -7.74 -4.07
C THR A 371 3.93 -6.40 -3.43
N PHE A 372 4.51 -6.14 -2.25
CA PHE A 372 4.38 -4.91 -1.47
C PHE A 372 5.76 -4.26 -1.29
N PRO A 373 6.18 -3.34 -2.18
CA PRO A 373 7.54 -2.80 -2.18
C PRO A 373 7.94 -2.08 -0.90
N GLU A 374 6.98 -1.39 -0.26
CA GLU A 374 7.22 -0.67 1.01
C GLU A 374 7.55 -1.61 2.17
N LEU A 375 7.10 -2.86 2.10
CA LEU A 375 7.34 -3.91 3.09
C LEU A 375 8.48 -4.85 2.68
N ARG A 376 9.06 -4.67 1.49
CA ARG A 376 9.93 -5.64 0.79
C ARG A 376 9.34 -7.07 0.84
N LEU A 377 8.04 -7.20 0.58
CA LEU A 377 7.31 -8.46 0.75
C LEU A 377 6.82 -8.98 -0.60
N VAL A 378 7.02 -10.27 -0.87
CA VAL A 378 6.44 -11.00 -2.02
C VAL A 378 5.62 -12.16 -1.49
N VAL A 379 4.34 -12.21 -1.85
CA VAL A 379 3.44 -13.30 -1.48
C VAL A 379 3.19 -14.19 -2.69
N HIS A 380 3.64 -15.44 -2.60
CA HIS A 380 3.47 -16.49 -3.61
C HIS A 380 2.04 -17.04 -3.56
N VAL A 381 1.12 -16.29 -4.15
CA VAL A 381 -0.31 -16.60 -4.15
C VAL A 381 -0.68 -17.56 -5.28
N LYS A 382 -1.44 -18.61 -4.94
CA LYS A 382 -2.10 -19.54 -5.87
C LYS A 382 -3.60 -19.64 -5.53
N GLN A 383 -4.38 -20.25 -6.43
CA GLN A 383 -5.78 -20.56 -6.16
C GLN A 383 -5.92 -21.38 -4.86
N GLY A 384 -6.89 -21.00 -4.02
CA GLY A 384 -7.11 -21.58 -2.68
C GLY A 384 -6.67 -20.68 -1.53
N TYR A 385 -5.95 -19.59 -1.80
CA TYR A 385 -5.61 -18.57 -0.79
C TYR A 385 -6.38 -17.26 -1.01
N GLY A 386 -6.43 -16.43 0.04
CA GLY A 386 -6.76 -15.01 -0.04
C GLY A 386 -5.62 -14.15 0.54
N VAL A 387 -5.49 -12.91 0.06
CA VAL A 387 -4.65 -11.89 0.71
C VAL A 387 -5.49 -10.66 1.03
N ALA A 388 -5.67 -10.40 2.32
CA ALA A 388 -6.31 -9.20 2.83
C ALA A 388 -5.27 -8.13 3.17
N PHE A 389 -5.40 -6.89 2.72
CA PHE A 389 -4.42 -5.84 3.00
C PHE A 389 -4.97 -4.41 2.92
N ARG A 390 -4.23 -3.46 3.48
CA ARG A 390 -4.58 -2.03 3.44
C ARG A 390 -4.20 -1.40 2.08
N SER A 391 -4.96 -1.73 1.03
CA SER A 391 -4.81 -1.23 -0.36
C SER A 391 -4.66 0.28 -0.49
N ASN A 392 -5.37 1.04 0.35
CA ASN A 392 -5.24 2.49 0.43
C ASN A 392 -3.85 2.92 0.94
N LEU A 393 -3.26 2.19 1.88
CA LEU A 393 -2.02 2.57 2.56
C LEU A 393 -0.77 2.10 1.79
N LEU A 394 -0.78 0.83 1.36
CA LEU A 394 0.36 0.11 0.81
C LEU A 394 0.41 0.18 -0.71
N ILE A 395 1.58 0.52 -1.25
CA ILE A 395 1.88 0.25 -2.65
C ILE A 395 1.85 -1.26 -2.88
N HIS A 396 1.11 -1.69 -3.89
CA HIS A 396 0.97 -3.09 -4.24
C HIS A 396 0.76 -3.25 -5.75
N GLY A 397 1.16 -4.42 -6.27
CA GLY A 397 1.03 -4.83 -7.67
C GLY A 397 1.34 -6.32 -7.76
N ASN A 398 1.12 -6.91 -8.93
CA ASN A 398 1.51 -8.31 -9.16
C ASN A 398 2.61 -8.43 -10.21
N LEU A 399 3.48 -9.43 -10.01
CA LEU A 399 4.52 -9.77 -10.97
C LEU A 399 3.90 -10.33 -12.28
N PRO A 400 4.67 -10.41 -13.37
CA PRO A 400 4.21 -11.03 -14.61
C PRO A 400 3.75 -12.46 -14.39
N ILE A 401 2.73 -12.87 -15.14
CA ILE A 401 2.29 -14.27 -15.23
C ILE A 401 3.13 -14.90 -16.34
N THR A 402 3.92 -15.93 -16.01
CA THR A 402 4.81 -16.60 -16.97
C THR A 402 4.12 -17.73 -17.71
N VAL A 403 3.22 -18.45 -17.01
CA VAL A 403 2.48 -19.60 -17.54
C VAL A 403 1.03 -19.53 -17.07
N GLY A 404 0.09 -20.00 -17.92
CA GLY A 404 -1.31 -20.21 -17.53
C GLY A 404 -2.20 -18.97 -17.53
N ILE A 405 -3.29 -19.02 -16.76
CA ILE A 405 -4.30 -17.97 -16.66
C ILE A 405 -4.55 -17.64 -15.19
N ARG A 406 -4.46 -16.35 -14.84
CA ARG A 406 -4.67 -15.84 -13.48
C ARG A 406 -5.75 -14.76 -13.45
N HIS A 407 -6.97 -15.16 -13.12
CA HIS A 407 -8.00 -14.21 -12.72
C HIS A 407 -7.82 -13.81 -11.25
N SER A 408 -8.46 -12.72 -10.82
CA SER A 408 -8.59 -12.41 -9.39
C SER A 408 -9.92 -11.75 -9.10
N VAL A 409 -10.54 -12.15 -7.99
CA VAL A 409 -11.71 -11.51 -7.39
C VAL A 409 -11.22 -10.65 -6.24
N VAL A 410 -11.59 -9.38 -6.22
CA VAL A 410 -11.11 -8.38 -5.25
C VAL A 410 -12.29 -7.75 -4.51
N PHE A 411 -12.42 -8.04 -3.23
CA PHE A 411 -13.45 -7.46 -2.35
C PHE A 411 -12.90 -6.20 -1.68
N TYR A 412 -13.63 -5.09 -1.64
CA TYR A 412 -13.15 -3.84 -1.04
C TYR A 412 -14.28 -2.89 -0.61
N ILE A 413 -13.90 -1.83 0.12
CA ILE A 413 -14.79 -0.76 0.58
C ILE A 413 -14.18 0.60 0.24
N HIS A 414 -14.84 1.37 -0.61
CA HIS A 414 -14.50 2.78 -0.83
C HIS A 414 -14.82 3.65 0.40
N ASN A 415 -13.95 4.60 0.69
CA ASN A 415 -14.09 5.62 1.75
C ASN A 415 -15.41 6.41 1.64
N THR A 416 -15.87 6.68 0.41
CA THR A 416 -17.11 7.43 0.15
C THR A 416 -18.38 6.68 0.59
N VAL A 417 -18.37 5.34 0.67
CA VAL A 417 -19.49 4.56 1.25
C VAL A 417 -19.68 4.88 2.73
N ILE A 418 -18.58 5.12 3.46
CA ILE A 418 -18.61 5.36 4.91
C ILE A 418 -19.01 6.81 5.25
N LYS A 419 -18.72 7.77 4.35
CA LYS A 419 -18.94 9.20 4.58
C LYS A 419 -20.40 9.63 4.68
N GLN A 420 -21.36 8.82 4.24
CA GLN A 420 -22.76 9.21 4.05
C GLN A 420 -23.52 9.59 5.33
N LYS A 421 -22.96 9.30 6.51
CA LYS A 421 -23.52 9.77 7.80
C LYS A 421 -22.90 11.08 8.32
N ARG A 422 -21.93 11.69 7.62
CA ARG A 422 -21.39 13.02 7.96
C ARG A 422 -22.16 14.13 7.25
N LEU A 423 -23.31 14.45 7.85
CA LEU A 423 -24.00 15.74 7.78
C LEU A 423 -24.47 16.23 6.39
N PHE A 424 -25.55 15.64 5.88
CA PHE A 424 -26.51 16.43 5.08
C PHE A 424 -27.16 17.55 5.93
N LYS A 425 -27.29 17.36 7.25
CA LYS A 425 -27.78 18.38 8.18
C LYS A 425 -26.95 19.68 8.19
N SER A 426 -25.64 19.66 7.93
CA SER A 426 -24.84 20.90 7.91
C SER A 426 -24.83 21.62 6.56
N LEU A 427 -25.32 20.99 5.49
CA LEU A 427 -25.50 21.66 4.18
C LEU A 427 -26.82 22.43 4.09
N PHE A 428 -27.73 22.21 5.05
CA PHE A 428 -29.02 22.91 5.14
C PHE A 428 -29.27 23.56 6.51
N ALA A 429 -28.35 23.46 7.48
CA ALA A 429 -28.45 24.19 8.75
C ALA A 429 -28.43 25.72 8.52
N ASP A 430 -27.67 26.17 7.53
CA ASP A 430 -27.62 27.59 7.13
C ASP A 430 -28.87 28.06 6.37
N CYS A 431 -29.83 27.15 6.10
CA CYS A 431 -31.13 27.48 5.50
C CYS A 431 -32.27 27.65 6.51
N GLU A 432 -32.04 27.46 7.82
CA GLU A 432 -32.94 27.97 8.87
C GLU A 432 -32.70 29.48 9.10
N MET A 433 -32.78 30.25 8.01
CA MET A 433 -32.82 31.70 8.07
C MET A 433 -34.18 32.14 8.65
N ASN A 434 -34.12 32.98 9.68
CA ASN A 434 -35.27 33.51 10.42
C ASN A 434 -36.42 33.91 9.49
N VAL A 435 -37.54 33.19 9.58
CA VAL A 435 -38.84 33.70 9.14
C VAL A 435 -39.29 34.73 10.18
N ASN A 436 -38.76 35.94 10.09
CA ASN A 436 -39.29 37.19 10.66
C ASN A 436 -38.37 38.38 10.36
N SER A 437 -38.52 38.98 9.17
CA SER A 437 -38.53 40.44 8.99
C SER A 437 -38.73 40.81 7.51
N ASP A 438 -39.93 41.23 7.17
CA ASP A 438 -40.26 42.39 6.33
C ASP A 438 -39.46 42.72 5.05
N ASN A 439 -40.21 42.61 3.95
CA ASN A 439 -40.34 43.61 2.87
C ASN A 439 -39.22 43.81 1.83
N ASN A 440 -39.67 43.58 0.58
CA ASN A 440 -39.35 44.30 -0.65
C ASN A 440 -38.11 43.93 -1.51
N LEU A 441 -38.47 43.58 -2.75
CA LEU A 441 -37.84 43.91 -4.04
C LEU A 441 -36.66 43.05 -4.59
N ASP A 442 -37.06 42.31 -5.64
CA ASP A 442 -36.40 42.14 -6.94
C ASP A 442 -34.99 41.50 -7.08
N GLY A 443 -35.00 40.32 -7.70
CA GLY A 443 -34.38 40.18 -9.03
C GLY A 443 -32.86 40.33 -9.19
N SER A 444 -32.06 39.37 -8.67
CA SER A 444 -31.06 38.65 -9.50
C SER A 444 -30.22 37.66 -8.69
N SER A 445 -30.22 36.38 -9.09
CA SER A 445 -29.29 35.38 -8.55
C SER A 445 -27.96 35.39 -9.32
N PRO A 446 -26.81 35.50 -8.65
CA PRO A 446 -25.51 35.55 -9.34
C PRO A 446 -25.15 34.20 -9.96
N LYS A 447 -24.95 34.19 -11.29
CA LYS A 447 -24.48 33.00 -12.02
C LYS A 447 -23.04 32.69 -11.63
N TYR A 448 -22.83 31.56 -10.96
CA TYR A 448 -21.50 31.05 -10.63
C TYR A 448 -20.84 30.47 -11.90
N LEU A 449 -19.92 31.21 -12.51
CA LEU A 449 -19.08 30.72 -13.60
C LEU A 449 -17.88 29.95 -13.04
N PRO A 450 -17.53 28.76 -13.57
CA PRO A 450 -16.36 28.01 -13.12
C PRO A 450 -15.06 28.70 -13.58
N PRO A 451 -13.96 28.63 -12.80
CA PRO A 451 -12.69 29.24 -13.18
C PRO A 451 -12.11 28.61 -14.45
N THR A 452 -11.72 29.45 -15.40
CA THR A 452 -11.00 29.05 -16.63
C THR A 452 -9.58 28.56 -16.30
N LEU A 453 -9.20 27.40 -16.83
CA LEU A 453 -7.82 26.91 -16.71
C LEU A 453 -6.89 27.75 -17.61
N GLY A 454 -5.96 28.48 -16.99
CA GLY A 454 -4.82 29.06 -17.68
C GLY A 454 -3.85 27.98 -18.16
N SER A 455 -3.49 28.03 -19.45
CA SER A 455 -2.47 27.18 -20.06
C SER A 455 -1.06 27.61 -19.63
N GLY A 456 -0.19 26.64 -19.32
CA GLY A 456 1.21 26.85 -18.97
C GLY A 456 1.97 25.52 -18.94
N ASN A 457 3.01 25.40 -19.77
CA ASN A 457 3.68 24.13 -20.08
C ASN A 457 4.74 23.68 -19.05
N SER A 458 5.27 22.47 -19.29
CA SER A 458 6.48 21.85 -18.73
C SER A 458 6.54 21.51 -17.23
N SER A 459 5.89 20.41 -16.86
CA SER A 459 6.59 19.28 -16.21
C SER A 459 5.73 18.02 -16.29
N VAL A 460 6.32 16.87 -16.65
CA VAL A 460 5.60 15.58 -16.66
C VAL A 460 5.38 15.15 -15.21
N LYS A 461 4.25 15.57 -14.64
CA LYS A 461 3.80 15.08 -13.33
C LYS A 461 3.51 13.59 -13.44
N PRO A 462 4.08 12.72 -12.59
CA PRO A 462 3.77 11.30 -12.60
C PRO A 462 2.26 11.13 -12.34
N LYS A 463 1.54 10.66 -13.36
CA LYS A 463 0.10 10.42 -13.25
C LYS A 463 -0.12 9.08 -12.57
N ASN A 464 -1.05 9.05 -11.64
CA ASN A 464 -1.49 7.85 -10.92
C ASN A 464 -2.37 6.94 -11.83
N HIS A 465 -1.95 6.74 -13.08
CA HIS A 465 -2.75 6.10 -14.12
C HIS A 465 -2.73 4.58 -13.95
N ARG A 466 -3.93 4.00 -13.94
CA ARG A 466 -4.15 2.56 -13.93
C ARG A 466 -3.73 1.98 -15.28
N ARG A 467 -2.84 0.99 -15.22
CA ARG A 467 -2.64 -0.10 -16.21
C ARG A 467 -2.32 0.39 -17.62
N THR A 468 -1.03 0.50 -17.94
CA THR A 468 -0.58 0.28 -19.32
C THR A 468 -0.49 -1.23 -19.57
N HIS A 469 -1.00 -1.69 -20.71
CA HIS A 469 -0.64 -3.01 -21.24
C HIS A 469 0.88 -3.05 -21.39
N ILE A 470 1.54 -3.95 -20.67
CA ILE A 470 2.87 -4.40 -21.05
C ILE A 470 2.64 -5.32 -22.24
N ASP A 471 3.18 -4.97 -23.40
CA ASP A 471 2.99 -5.76 -24.60
C ASP A 471 3.67 -7.14 -24.43
N ILE A 472 2.83 -8.17 -24.26
CA ILE A 472 3.29 -9.54 -24.06
C ILE A 472 3.95 -10.08 -25.35
N GLU A 473 3.65 -9.52 -26.53
CA GLU A 473 4.41 -9.88 -27.74
C GLU A 473 5.86 -9.43 -27.69
N ALA A 474 6.14 -8.24 -27.13
CA ALA A 474 7.53 -7.76 -27.00
C ALA A 474 8.36 -8.68 -26.08
N ILE A 475 7.75 -9.25 -25.04
CA ILE A 475 8.38 -10.24 -24.16
C ILE A 475 8.54 -11.59 -24.86
N LYS A 476 7.52 -12.07 -25.61
CA LYS A 476 7.60 -13.32 -26.37
C LYS A 476 8.65 -13.31 -27.48
N ARG A 477 8.88 -12.17 -28.13
CA ARG A 477 9.90 -12.02 -29.19
C ARG A 477 11.34 -12.19 -28.67
N GLY A 478 11.56 -12.15 -27.35
CA GLY A 478 12.87 -12.38 -26.71
C GLY A 478 13.15 -13.84 -26.30
N ILE A 479 12.18 -14.76 -26.41
CA ILE A 479 12.34 -16.16 -25.99
C ILE A 479 12.08 -17.09 -27.18
N THR A 480 13.10 -17.27 -28.01
CA THR A 480 13.18 -18.41 -28.93
C THR A 480 13.54 -19.66 -28.13
N CYS A 481 12.55 -20.48 -27.82
CA CYS A 481 12.77 -21.88 -27.44
C CYS A 481 12.18 -22.78 -28.53
N THR A 482 13.07 -23.39 -29.31
CA THR A 482 12.78 -24.57 -30.13
C THR A 482 12.34 -25.73 -29.24
N VAL A 483 11.28 -26.41 -29.70
CA VAL A 483 10.69 -27.71 -29.27
C VAL A 483 11.25 -28.35 -28.00
#